data_AF-A0A7C4FGX0-F1
#
_entry.id   AF-A0A7C4FGX0-F1
#
_cell.length_a   1.000
_cell.length_b   1.000
_cell.length_c   1.000
_cell.angle_alpha   90.00
_cell.angle_beta   90.00
_cell.angle_gamma   90.00
#
_symmetry.space_group_name_H-M   'P 1'
#
loop_
_entity.id
_entity.type
_entity.pdbx_description
1 polymer ?
#
loop_
_entity_poly.entity_id
_entity_poly.type
_entity_poly.pdbx_seq_one_letter_code
_entity_poly.pdbx_strand_id
1 'polypeptide(L)'
;MVLDVVKALFYACSSYPKIASPHRLSFSDDYELCALSALTPVITFHSYVSKVMEEFKYGNRGVKDLEIGKTISKSVPLLLQDMGYKANIPVAVTATIITYVDAYLHTITKDFHDALRRVYNAMRFTPPTEVAELAKLLKAFGGDIAKAIELAELSERRIVVEGVDLVQFFSILSQYIKAFEPLANQQKILESLLIVEKAFKNLRNINAALSATFLELAKSALPSDVDVGKAKLLELLKLDTHLRRSGRDLSYLMPYIMFAAFYVIKVLA
;
A
#
# COMPACT_ATOMS: atom_id res chain seq x y z
N MET A 1 5.32 5.56 -16.78
CA MET A 1 4.54 4.66 -17.67
C MET A 1 3.71 3.77 -16.77
N VAL A 2 2.38 3.81 -16.89
CA VAL A 2 1.44 3.02 -16.07
C VAL A 2 1.80 1.53 -16.00
N LEU A 3 2.41 1.00 -17.08
CA LEU A 3 2.84 -0.39 -17.16
C LEU A 3 3.81 -0.80 -16.05
N ASP A 4 4.71 0.08 -15.60
CA ASP A 4 5.67 -0.26 -14.55
C ASP A 4 4.99 -0.34 -13.19
N VAL A 5 4.02 0.55 -12.94
CA VAL A 5 3.17 0.48 -11.75
C VAL A 5 2.36 -0.82 -11.77
N VAL A 6 1.70 -1.13 -12.90
CA VAL A 6 0.94 -2.38 -13.07
C VAL A 6 1.82 -3.61 -12.85
N LYS A 7 3.01 -3.66 -13.46
CA LYS A 7 3.99 -4.73 -13.22
C LYS A 7 4.34 -4.83 -11.74
N ALA A 8 4.64 -3.72 -11.07
CA ALA A 8 4.96 -3.69 -9.65
C ALA A 8 3.84 -4.26 -8.78
N LEU A 9 2.59 -3.90 -9.08
CA LEU A 9 1.42 -4.42 -8.38
C LEU A 9 1.22 -5.92 -8.61
N PHE A 10 1.38 -6.39 -9.85
CA PHE A 10 1.34 -7.81 -10.15
C PHE A 10 2.45 -8.57 -9.44
N TYR A 11 3.69 -8.06 -9.49
CA TYR A 11 4.80 -8.63 -8.76
C TYR A 11 4.53 -8.60 -7.26
N ALA A 12 4.03 -7.52 -6.66
CA ALA A 12 3.75 -7.46 -5.24
C ALA A 12 2.67 -8.46 -4.81
N CYS A 13 1.52 -8.48 -5.49
CA CYS A 13 0.43 -9.40 -5.18
C CYS A 13 0.78 -10.87 -5.48
N SER A 14 1.67 -11.14 -6.45
CA SER A 14 2.14 -12.51 -6.76
C SER A 14 3.36 -12.95 -5.95
N SER A 15 4.17 -12.00 -5.48
CA SER A 15 5.34 -12.18 -4.63
C SER A 15 5.02 -11.99 -3.16
N TYR A 16 3.74 -11.95 -2.82
CA TYR A 16 3.29 -12.34 -1.52
C TYR A 16 3.33 -13.87 -1.47
N PRO A 17 4.38 -14.50 -0.91
CA PRO A 17 4.15 -15.74 -0.22
C PRO A 17 3.42 -15.34 1.05
N LYS A 18 2.30 -15.98 1.31
CA LYS A 18 1.79 -16.14 2.67
C LYS A 18 2.75 -17.01 3.48
N ILE A 19 4.05 -16.73 3.47
CA ILE A 19 5.09 -17.71 3.79
C ILE A 19 5.01 -18.98 2.93
N ALA A 20 4.03 -19.19 2.03
CA ALA A 20 3.54 -20.55 1.83
C ALA A 20 3.01 -21.11 0.54
N SER A 21 2.63 -20.29 -0.41
CA SER A 21 2.14 -20.79 -1.69
C SER A 21 2.04 -19.61 -2.62
N PRO A 22 2.41 -19.76 -3.90
CA PRO A 22 1.90 -18.84 -4.89
C PRO A 22 0.37 -18.87 -4.79
N HIS A 23 -0.25 -17.69 -4.72
CA HIS A 23 -1.70 -17.53 -4.55
C HIS A 23 -2.57 -18.28 -5.57
N ARG A 24 -1.99 -18.77 -6.67
CA ARG A 24 -2.65 -19.69 -7.59
C ARG A 24 -3.24 -20.94 -6.91
N LEU A 25 -2.86 -21.22 -5.66
CA LEU A 25 -3.31 -22.39 -4.88
C LEU A 25 -3.83 -22.03 -3.47
N SER A 26 -4.02 -20.74 -3.16
CA SER A 26 -4.66 -20.30 -1.92
C SER A 26 -6.17 -20.55 -2.01
N PHE A 27 -6.79 -21.14 -0.98
CA PHE A 27 -8.25 -21.28 -0.90
C PHE A 27 -8.98 -19.96 -0.64
N SER A 28 -8.25 -18.89 -0.31
CA SER A 28 -8.76 -17.54 -0.20
C SER A 28 -8.43 -16.74 -1.45
N ASP A 29 -9.42 -15.98 -1.95
CA ASP A 29 -9.35 -15.03 -3.09
C ASP A 29 -8.37 -13.86 -2.84
N ASP A 30 -7.37 -14.01 -1.97
CA ASP A 30 -6.49 -12.95 -1.49
C ASP A 30 -5.67 -12.30 -2.63
N TYR A 31 -5.30 -13.06 -3.67
CA TYR A 31 -4.57 -12.50 -4.82
C TYR A 31 -5.48 -11.66 -5.69
N GLU A 32 -6.65 -12.19 -6.04
CA GLU A 32 -7.67 -11.49 -6.78
C GLU A 32 -8.05 -10.22 -6.02
N LEU A 33 -8.26 -10.31 -4.71
CA LEU A 33 -8.56 -9.18 -3.85
C LEU A 33 -7.39 -8.18 -3.80
N CYS A 34 -6.14 -8.62 -3.67
CA CYS A 34 -4.98 -7.74 -3.72
C CYS A 34 -4.87 -7.02 -5.07
N ALA A 35 -4.89 -7.80 -6.15
CA ALA A 35 -4.69 -7.30 -7.51
C ALA A 35 -5.81 -6.35 -7.92
N LEU A 36 -7.07 -6.72 -7.72
CA LEU A 36 -8.20 -5.85 -8.05
C LEU A 36 -8.20 -4.60 -7.17
N SER A 37 -7.96 -4.73 -5.85
CA SER A 37 -7.91 -3.55 -4.97
C SER A 37 -6.80 -2.58 -5.37
N ALA A 38 -5.65 -3.09 -5.84
CA ALA A 38 -4.55 -2.27 -6.28
C ALA A 38 -4.77 -1.70 -7.70
N LEU A 39 -5.28 -2.49 -8.64
CA LEU A 39 -5.39 -2.11 -10.04
C LEU A 39 -6.54 -1.13 -10.30
N THR A 40 -7.68 -1.27 -9.62
CA THR A 40 -8.84 -0.38 -9.77
C THR A 40 -8.46 1.11 -9.63
N PRO A 41 -7.80 1.57 -8.54
CA PRO A 41 -7.39 2.97 -8.44
C PRO A 41 -6.33 3.36 -9.47
N VAL A 42 -5.36 2.49 -9.78
CA VAL A 42 -4.29 2.82 -10.72
C VAL A 42 -4.83 3.01 -12.12
N ILE A 43 -5.60 2.05 -12.64
CA ILE A 43 -6.15 2.12 -13.99
C ILE A 43 -7.11 3.31 -14.12
N THR A 44 -7.94 3.54 -13.10
CA THR A 44 -8.95 4.60 -13.15
C THR A 44 -8.33 6.00 -13.07
N PHE A 45 -7.33 6.21 -12.21
CA PHE A 45 -6.85 7.56 -11.88
C PHE A 45 -5.47 7.90 -12.46
N HIS A 46 -4.75 6.98 -13.11
CA HIS A 46 -3.41 7.27 -13.63
C HIS A 46 -3.35 8.48 -14.57
N SER A 47 -4.29 8.60 -15.52
CA SER A 47 -4.34 9.74 -16.45
C SER A 47 -4.60 11.06 -15.74
N TYR A 48 -5.50 11.05 -14.76
CA TYR A 48 -5.79 12.21 -13.92
C TYR A 48 -4.57 12.62 -13.08
N VAL A 49 -3.92 11.68 -12.39
CA VAL A 49 -2.70 11.95 -11.61
C VAL A 49 -1.58 12.50 -12.50
N SER A 50 -1.42 11.94 -13.71
CA SER A 50 -0.44 12.45 -14.68
C SER A 50 -0.71 13.91 -15.06
N LYS A 51 -1.98 14.26 -15.30
CA LYS A 51 -2.39 15.64 -15.60
C LYS A 51 -2.13 16.57 -14.42
N VAL A 52 -2.50 16.17 -13.20
CA VAL A 52 -2.26 16.95 -11.98
C VAL A 52 -0.76 17.20 -11.80
N MET A 53 0.08 16.20 -12.05
CA MET A 53 1.53 16.33 -11.91
C MET A 53 2.17 17.22 -12.98
N GLU A 54 1.68 17.21 -14.22
CA GLU A 54 2.11 18.17 -15.24
C GLU A 54 1.71 19.61 -14.85
N GLU A 55 0.48 19.83 -14.36
CA GLU A 55 0.06 21.15 -13.88
C GLU A 55 0.91 21.63 -12.68
N PHE A 56 1.29 20.72 -11.77
CA PHE A 56 2.21 21.02 -10.68
C PHE A 56 3.61 21.38 -11.16
N LYS A 57 4.16 20.63 -12.13
CA LYS A 57 5.48 20.89 -12.72
C LYS A 57 5.59 22.30 -13.32
N TYR A 58 4.53 22.77 -13.97
CA TYR A 58 4.48 24.11 -14.56
C TYR A 58 4.04 25.22 -13.59
N GLY A 59 3.86 24.91 -12.31
CA GLY A 59 3.53 25.88 -11.26
C GLY A 59 2.06 26.31 -11.23
N ASN A 60 1.17 25.65 -11.97
CA ASN A 60 -0.27 25.92 -11.95
C ASN A 60 -0.97 25.31 -10.73
N ARG A 61 -0.28 24.45 -9.98
CA ARG A 61 -0.75 23.83 -8.74
C ARG A 61 0.32 23.91 -7.66
N GLY A 62 -0.10 24.10 -6.41
CA GLY A 62 0.75 23.94 -5.25
C GLY A 62 0.79 22.50 -4.74
N VAL A 63 1.62 22.24 -3.74
CA VAL A 63 1.77 20.91 -3.11
C VAL A 63 0.46 20.43 -2.46
N LYS A 64 -0.34 21.35 -1.92
CA LYS A 64 -1.67 21.06 -1.34
C LYS A 64 -2.73 20.73 -2.40
N ASP A 65 -2.50 21.12 -3.66
CA ASP A 65 -3.46 20.99 -4.76
C ASP A 65 -3.20 19.73 -5.60
N LEU A 66 -2.40 18.79 -5.07
CA LEU A 66 -2.13 17.51 -5.70
C LEU A 66 -3.29 16.52 -5.58
N GLU A 67 -4.31 16.84 -4.79
CA GLU A 67 -5.58 16.10 -4.70
C GLU A 67 -5.37 14.60 -4.37
N ILE A 68 -4.34 14.27 -3.57
CA ILE A 68 -4.03 12.88 -3.18
C ILE A 68 -5.18 12.29 -2.37
N GLY A 69 -5.68 13.03 -1.37
CA GLY A 69 -6.77 12.58 -0.51
C GLY A 69 -8.07 12.42 -1.28
N LYS A 70 -8.35 13.34 -2.22
CA LYS A 70 -9.47 13.25 -3.14
C LYS A 70 -9.39 12.06 -4.09
N THR A 71 -8.20 11.74 -4.60
CA THR A 71 -7.99 10.57 -5.48
C THR A 71 -8.24 9.27 -4.72
N ILE A 72 -7.74 9.16 -3.49
CA ILE A 72 -8.02 8.03 -2.61
C ILE A 72 -9.52 7.95 -2.30
N SER A 73 -10.14 9.07 -1.94
CA SER A 73 -11.58 9.13 -1.63
C SER A 73 -12.43 8.61 -2.79
N LYS A 74 -12.13 9.04 -4.02
CA LYS A 74 -12.84 8.59 -5.22
C LYS A 74 -12.63 7.12 -5.56
N SER A 75 -11.57 6.46 -5.07
CA SER A 75 -11.37 5.03 -5.32
C SER A 75 -12.22 4.14 -4.40
N VAL A 76 -12.58 4.62 -3.20
CA VAL A 76 -13.34 3.83 -2.21
C VAL A 76 -14.71 3.38 -2.74
N PRO A 77 -15.57 4.24 -3.34
CA PRO A 77 -16.84 3.81 -3.90
C PRO A 77 -16.69 2.82 -5.07
N LEU A 78 -15.65 2.97 -5.90
CA LEU A 78 -15.38 2.06 -7.01
C LEU A 78 -15.04 0.65 -6.51
N LEU A 79 -14.20 0.57 -5.48
CA LEU A 79 -13.86 -0.69 -4.82
C LEU A 79 -15.07 -1.34 -4.17
N LEU A 80 -15.93 -0.54 -3.53
CA LEU A 80 -17.17 -1.03 -2.95
C LEU A 80 -18.13 -1.58 -4.01
N GLN A 81 -18.22 -0.93 -5.17
CA GLN A 81 -19.05 -1.38 -6.28
C GLN A 81 -18.54 -2.69 -6.90
N ASP A 82 -17.24 -2.80 -7.14
CA ASP A 82 -16.65 -3.93 -7.87
C ASP A 82 -16.40 -5.15 -6.98
N MET A 83 -16.06 -4.93 -5.71
CA MET A 83 -15.55 -5.97 -4.80
C MET A 83 -16.33 -6.09 -3.49
N GLY A 84 -17.28 -5.17 -3.24
CA GLY A 84 -17.99 -5.07 -1.98
C GLY A 84 -17.04 -4.82 -0.80
N TYR A 85 -17.47 -5.27 0.38
CA TYR A 85 -16.73 -5.14 1.63
C TYR A 85 -15.45 -6.00 1.72
N LYS A 86 -15.14 -6.76 0.69
CA LYS A 86 -13.92 -7.61 0.63
C LYS A 86 -12.70 -6.86 0.10
N ALA A 87 -12.86 -5.63 -0.41
CA ALA A 87 -11.73 -4.87 -0.94
C ALA A 87 -10.67 -4.60 0.14
N ASN A 88 -9.40 -4.74 -0.23
CA ASN A 88 -8.28 -4.42 0.63
C ASN A 88 -7.94 -2.93 0.49
N ILE A 89 -8.58 -2.11 1.32
CA ILE A 89 -8.41 -0.65 1.30
C ILE A 89 -6.94 -0.23 1.51
N PRO A 90 -6.18 -0.75 2.50
CA PRO A 90 -4.75 -0.40 2.62
C PRO A 90 -3.96 -0.62 1.34
N VAL A 91 -4.21 -1.72 0.62
CA VAL A 91 -3.59 -2.01 -0.68
C VAL A 91 -4.02 -0.98 -1.73
N ALA A 92 -5.31 -0.66 -1.84
CA ALA A 92 -5.79 0.34 -2.79
C ALA A 92 -5.18 1.72 -2.56
N VAL A 93 -5.15 2.17 -1.30
CA VAL A 93 -4.53 3.45 -0.92
C VAL A 93 -3.04 3.46 -1.28
N THR A 94 -2.33 2.36 -0.98
CA THR A 94 -0.91 2.22 -1.32
C THR A 94 -0.68 2.33 -2.83
N ALA A 95 -1.53 1.68 -3.64
CA ALA A 95 -1.43 1.72 -5.09
C ALA A 95 -1.65 3.14 -5.64
N THR A 96 -2.58 3.90 -5.06
CA THR A 96 -2.75 5.32 -5.37
C THR A 96 -1.47 6.10 -5.05
N ILE A 97 -0.87 5.91 -3.86
CA ILE A 97 0.37 6.61 -3.47
C ILE A 97 1.52 6.26 -4.41
N ILE A 98 1.69 4.98 -4.77
CA ILE A 98 2.68 4.54 -5.76
C ILE A 98 2.47 5.21 -7.12
N THR A 99 1.22 5.44 -7.53
CA THR A 99 0.92 6.17 -8.77
C THR A 99 1.43 7.60 -8.73
N TYR A 100 1.30 8.28 -7.59
CA TYR A 100 1.91 9.61 -7.40
C TYR A 100 3.43 9.54 -7.41
N VAL A 101 4.04 8.52 -6.80
CA VAL A 101 5.51 8.33 -6.85
C VAL A 101 5.98 8.12 -8.29
N ASP A 102 5.31 7.28 -9.08
CA ASP A 102 5.62 7.11 -10.52
C ASP A 102 5.49 8.44 -11.26
N ALA A 103 4.40 9.17 -11.02
CA ALA A 103 4.17 10.45 -11.69
C ALA A 103 5.28 11.47 -11.35
N TYR A 104 5.73 11.56 -10.10
CA TYR A 104 6.90 12.36 -9.71
C TYR A 104 8.19 11.90 -10.43
N LEU A 105 8.39 10.59 -10.56
CA LEU A 105 9.55 10.00 -11.23
C LEU A 105 9.62 10.33 -12.73
N HIS A 106 8.48 10.52 -13.39
CA HIS A 106 8.45 10.89 -14.82
C HIS A 106 8.49 12.40 -15.05
N THR A 107 8.01 13.20 -14.11
CA THR A 107 7.74 14.63 -14.34
C THR A 107 8.72 15.58 -13.64
N ILE A 108 9.17 15.25 -12.42
CA ILE A 108 9.91 16.18 -11.55
C ILE A 108 11.33 15.71 -11.26
N THR A 109 11.53 14.44 -10.91
CA THR A 109 12.83 13.92 -10.47
C THR A 109 13.04 12.51 -11.02
N LYS A 110 14.29 12.08 -11.21
CA LYS A 110 14.60 10.68 -11.56
C LYS A 110 14.98 9.83 -10.34
N ASP A 111 15.14 10.48 -9.17
CA ASP A 111 15.52 9.80 -7.94
C ASP A 111 14.28 9.27 -7.21
N PHE A 112 14.25 7.97 -6.96
CA PHE A 112 13.12 7.30 -6.30
C PHE A 112 12.91 7.77 -4.86
N HIS A 113 13.99 7.96 -4.10
CA HIS A 113 13.89 8.36 -2.71
C HIS A 113 13.39 9.81 -2.59
N ASP A 114 13.80 10.70 -3.49
CA ASP A 114 13.28 12.07 -3.59
C ASP A 114 11.81 12.08 -4.01
N ALA A 115 11.41 11.27 -5.01
CA ALA A 115 10.01 11.14 -5.40
C ALA A 115 9.14 10.66 -4.23
N LEU A 116 9.56 9.59 -3.55
CA LEU A 116 8.88 9.07 -2.37
C LEU A 116 8.75 10.14 -1.28
N ARG A 117 9.85 10.83 -0.95
CA ARG A 117 9.87 11.90 0.05
C ARG A 117 8.92 13.04 -0.31
N ARG A 118 8.87 13.45 -1.57
CA ARG A 118 7.96 14.50 -2.05
C ARG A 118 6.50 14.10 -1.93
N VAL A 119 6.16 12.84 -2.22
CA VAL A 119 4.79 12.34 -2.04
C VAL A 119 4.39 12.31 -0.57
N TYR A 120 5.25 11.81 0.33
CA TYR A 120 4.98 11.86 1.77
C TYR A 120 4.86 13.29 2.29
N ASN A 121 5.68 14.21 1.81
CA ASN A 121 5.53 15.63 2.13
C ASN A 121 4.20 16.18 1.62
N ALA A 122 3.78 15.85 0.40
CA ALA A 122 2.48 16.27 -0.13
C ALA A 122 1.30 15.73 0.70
N MET A 123 1.39 14.49 1.20
CA MET A 123 0.40 13.93 2.11
C MET A 123 0.27 14.74 3.41
N ARG A 124 1.37 15.30 3.94
CA ARG A 124 1.35 16.20 5.12
C ARG A 124 0.73 17.58 4.85
N PHE A 125 0.64 17.98 3.59
CA PHE A 125 0.00 19.24 3.18
C PHE A 125 -1.39 19.01 2.57
N THR A 126 -1.94 17.79 2.69
CA THR A 126 -3.27 17.50 2.14
C THR A 126 -4.34 18.28 2.91
N PRO A 127 -5.27 18.97 2.23
CA PRO A 127 -6.31 19.73 2.89
C PRO A 127 -7.17 18.85 3.82
N PRO A 128 -7.48 19.29 5.06
CA PRO A 128 -8.31 18.52 5.99
C PRO A 128 -9.70 18.18 5.43
N THR A 129 -10.22 18.98 4.49
CA THR A 129 -11.48 18.70 3.80
C THR A 129 -11.42 17.43 2.94
N GLU A 130 -10.30 17.15 2.28
CA GLU A 130 -10.12 15.89 1.53
C GLU A 130 -10.00 14.71 2.49
N VAL A 131 -9.34 14.90 3.64
CA VAL A 131 -9.20 13.86 4.67
C VAL A 131 -10.56 13.55 5.33
N ALA A 132 -11.39 14.56 5.55
CA ALA A 132 -12.73 14.38 6.09
C ALA A 132 -13.63 13.60 5.12
N GLU A 133 -13.57 13.91 3.82
CA GLU A 133 -14.26 13.14 2.78
C GLU A 133 -13.80 11.68 2.75
N LEU A 134 -12.48 11.45 2.84
CA LEU A 134 -11.93 10.11 2.92
C LEU A 134 -12.46 9.36 4.14
N ALA A 135 -12.41 9.97 5.32
CA ALA A 135 -12.87 9.35 6.57
C ALA A 135 -14.36 8.99 6.49
N LYS A 136 -15.20 9.87 5.93
CA LYS A 136 -16.62 9.61 5.70
C LYS A 136 -16.83 8.38 4.80
N LEU A 137 -16.12 8.30 3.68
CA LEU A 137 -16.25 7.20 2.72
C LEU A 137 -15.72 5.88 3.29
N LEU A 138 -14.60 5.92 4.01
CA LEU A 138 -14.05 4.76 4.70
C LEU A 138 -14.97 4.27 5.83
N LYS A 139 -15.64 5.19 6.54
CA LYS A 139 -16.66 4.82 7.52
C LYS A 139 -17.87 4.17 6.85
N ALA A 140 -18.32 4.71 5.72
CA ALA A 140 -19.42 4.12 4.94
C ALA A 140 -19.05 2.76 4.32
N PHE A 141 -17.77 2.53 4.05
CA PHE A 141 -17.24 1.22 3.64
C PHE A 141 -17.38 0.16 4.73
N GLY A 142 -17.54 0.50 6.02
CA GLY A 142 -17.83 -0.50 7.05
C GLY A 142 -16.65 -1.38 7.47
N GLY A 143 -16.96 -2.50 8.12
CA GLY A 143 -15.98 -3.49 8.60
C GLY A 143 -15.03 -2.94 9.68
N ASP A 144 -13.81 -3.50 9.71
CA ASP A 144 -12.79 -3.11 10.69
C ASP A 144 -12.36 -1.65 10.54
N ILE A 145 -12.44 -1.09 9.32
CA ILE A 145 -12.06 0.30 9.03
C ILE A 145 -13.05 1.28 9.68
N ALA A 146 -14.35 1.04 9.53
CA ALA A 146 -15.35 1.87 10.20
C ALA A 146 -15.20 1.79 11.73
N LYS A 147 -14.95 0.59 12.26
CA LYS A 147 -14.69 0.39 13.70
C LYS A 147 -13.43 1.14 14.15
N ALA A 148 -12.34 1.10 13.37
CA ALA A 148 -11.12 1.84 13.67
C ALA A 148 -11.34 3.36 13.68
N ILE A 149 -12.10 3.89 12.72
CA ILE A 149 -12.45 5.32 12.67
C ILE A 149 -13.29 5.73 13.89
N GLU A 150 -14.21 4.89 14.32
CA GLU A 150 -15.04 5.13 15.51
C GLU A 150 -14.23 5.10 16.80
N LEU A 151 -13.40 4.06 16.99
CA LEU A 151 -12.52 3.96 18.16
C LEU A 151 -11.48 5.09 18.22
N ALA A 152 -11.03 5.56 17.06
CA ALA A 152 -10.14 6.71 16.93
C ALA A 152 -10.84 8.06 17.12
N GLU A 153 -12.17 8.09 17.23
CA GLU A 153 -12.99 9.31 17.30
C GLU A 153 -12.76 10.28 16.12
N LEU A 154 -12.49 9.75 14.92
CA LEU A 154 -12.16 10.53 13.72
C LEU A 154 -13.43 10.97 12.97
N SER A 155 -14.16 11.94 13.54
CA SER A 155 -15.29 12.58 12.84
C SER A 155 -14.83 13.59 11.78
N GLU A 156 -15.65 13.80 10.74
CA GLU A 156 -15.41 14.83 9.70
C GLU A 156 -15.12 16.21 10.34
N ARG A 157 -15.91 16.60 11.35
CA ARG A 157 -15.73 17.86 12.06
C ARG A 157 -14.40 17.92 12.79
N ARG A 158 -14.02 16.85 13.51
CA ARG A 158 -12.76 16.80 14.25
C ARG A 158 -11.56 16.93 13.31
N ILE A 159 -11.57 16.18 12.21
CA ILE A 159 -10.52 16.23 11.18
C ILE A 159 -10.30 17.66 10.69
N VAL A 160 -11.39 18.38 10.36
CA VAL A 160 -11.30 19.76 9.87
C VAL A 160 -10.82 20.73 10.95
N VAL A 161 -11.33 20.61 12.18
CA VAL A 161 -11.00 21.52 13.30
C VAL A 161 -9.56 21.34 13.78
N GLU A 162 -9.10 20.09 13.90
CA GLU A 162 -7.74 19.76 14.33
C GLU A 162 -6.71 19.88 13.18
N GLY A 163 -7.17 20.10 11.95
CA GLY A 163 -6.30 20.22 10.78
C GLY A 163 -5.58 18.93 10.43
N VAL A 164 -6.24 17.78 10.61
CA VAL A 164 -5.63 16.45 10.41
C VAL A 164 -5.29 16.22 8.94
N ASP A 165 -4.01 16.04 8.64
CA ASP A 165 -3.49 15.70 7.31
C ASP A 165 -3.55 14.18 7.02
N LEU A 166 -3.23 13.74 5.80
CA LEU A 166 -3.29 12.32 5.44
C LEU A 166 -2.29 11.45 6.23
N VAL A 167 -1.10 11.96 6.50
CA VAL A 167 -0.07 11.21 7.25
C VAL A 167 -0.53 11.00 8.68
N GLN A 168 -1.06 12.05 9.32
CA GLN A 168 -1.65 11.98 10.66
C GLN A 168 -2.86 11.03 10.69
N PHE A 169 -3.75 11.13 9.70
CA PHE A 169 -4.91 10.26 9.58
C PHE A 169 -4.52 8.77 9.53
N PHE A 170 -3.58 8.40 8.64
CA PHE A 170 -3.08 7.02 8.58
C PHE A 170 -2.29 6.62 9.83
N SER A 171 -1.60 7.57 10.48
CA SER A 171 -0.90 7.32 11.74
C SER A 171 -1.85 7.01 12.89
N ILE A 172 -3.06 7.58 12.89
CA ILE A 172 -4.08 7.28 13.88
C ILE A 172 -4.72 5.92 13.56
N LEU A 173 -5.08 5.67 12.29
CA LEU A 173 -5.64 4.39 11.87
C LEU A 173 -4.68 3.21 12.08
N SER A 174 -3.37 3.43 11.96
CA SER A 174 -2.36 2.36 12.12
C SER A 174 -2.30 1.79 13.53
N GLN A 175 -2.80 2.52 14.54
CA GLN A 175 -2.95 2.04 15.92
C GLN A 175 -3.98 0.91 16.03
N TYR A 176 -4.94 0.86 15.10
CA TYR A 176 -6.03 -0.13 15.07
C TYR A 176 -5.87 -1.14 13.94
N ILE A 177 -5.35 -0.70 12.79
CA ILE A 177 -5.15 -1.52 11.59
C ILE A 177 -3.71 -1.32 11.12
N LYS A 178 -2.84 -2.26 11.50
CA LYS A 178 -1.39 -2.21 11.24
C LYS A 178 -1.02 -1.97 9.77
N ALA A 179 -1.87 -2.36 8.83
CA ALA A 179 -1.66 -2.17 7.39
C ALA A 179 -1.53 -0.69 6.98
N PHE A 180 -2.02 0.26 7.79
CA PHE A 180 -1.86 1.70 7.53
C PHE A 180 -0.51 2.27 8.03
N GLU A 181 0.24 1.55 8.87
CA GLU A 181 1.56 1.96 9.38
C GLU A 181 2.52 2.42 8.26
N PRO A 182 2.72 1.65 7.18
CA PRO A 182 3.59 2.07 6.09
C PRO A 182 3.20 3.43 5.50
N LEU A 183 1.90 3.76 5.41
CA LEU A 183 1.41 4.99 4.80
C LEU A 183 1.65 6.25 5.64
N ALA A 184 1.88 6.07 6.94
CA ALA A 184 2.21 7.13 7.87
C ALA A 184 3.73 7.26 8.10
N ASN A 185 4.50 6.21 7.81
CA ASN A 185 5.89 6.11 8.22
C ASN A 185 6.82 5.83 7.03
N GLN A 186 7.29 6.91 6.41
CA GLN A 186 8.25 6.85 5.31
C GLN A 186 9.52 6.06 5.67
N GLN A 187 10.02 6.19 6.91
CA GLN A 187 11.23 5.50 7.34
C GLN A 187 11.07 3.98 7.29
N LYS A 188 9.91 3.46 7.68
CA LYS A 188 9.59 2.03 7.59
C LYS A 188 9.55 1.54 6.14
N ILE A 189 9.08 2.37 5.20
CA ILE A 189 9.21 2.06 3.77
C ILE A 189 10.68 1.98 3.38
N LEU A 190 11.50 2.97 3.71
CA LEU A 190 12.93 2.98 3.38
C LEU A 190 13.66 1.75 3.94
N GLU A 191 13.34 1.32 5.17
CA GLU A 191 13.83 0.07 5.76
C GLU A 191 13.47 -1.14 4.88
N SER A 192 12.22 -1.24 4.41
CA SER A 192 11.81 -2.32 3.49
C SER A 192 12.53 -2.28 2.14
N LEU A 193 12.85 -1.08 1.63
CA LEU A 193 13.60 -0.93 0.37
C LEU A 193 15.03 -1.45 0.50
N LEU A 194 15.68 -1.20 1.64
CA LEU A 194 17.03 -1.73 1.92
C LEU A 194 17.04 -3.26 2.01
N ILE A 195 15.97 -3.86 2.56
CA ILE A 195 15.83 -5.32 2.62
C ILE A 195 15.72 -5.89 1.19
N VAL A 196 14.83 -5.34 0.36
CA VAL A 196 14.65 -5.85 -1.02
C VAL A 196 15.88 -5.62 -1.89
N GLU A 197 16.59 -4.51 -1.70
CA GLU A 197 17.84 -4.23 -2.42
C GLU A 197 18.90 -5.31 -2.14
N LYS A 198 19.09 -5.65 -0.86
CA LYS A 198 20.01 -6.73 -0.45
C LYS A 198 19.57 -8.07 -1.02
N ALA A 199 18.28 -8.40 -0.92
CA ALA A 199 17.73 -9.65 -1.45
C ALA A 199 17.90 -9.74 -2.98
N PHE A 200 17.62 -8.67 -3.71
CA PHE A 200 17.72 -8.65 -5.17
C PHE A 200 19.17 -8.71 -5.67
N LYS A 201 20.12 -8.07 -4.99
CA LYS A 201 21.56 -8.20 -5.31
C LYS A 201 22.04 -9.65 -5.28
N ASN A 202 21.52 -10.44 -4.33
CA ASN A 202 21.89 -11.85 -4.16
C ASN A 202 21.12 -12.79 -5.11
N LEU A 203 19.82 -12.58 -5.27
CA LEU A 203 18.94 -13.52 -5.96
C LEU A 203 18.74 -13.21 -7.45
N ARG A 204 18.93 -11.96 -7.87
CA ARG A 204 18.74 -11.46 -9.25
C ARG A 204 17.39 -11.84 -9.88
N ASN A 205 16.37 -12.00 -9.04
CA ASN A 205 15.02 -12.37 -9.44
C ASN A 205 14.00 -11.59 -8.58
N ILE A 206 13.09 -10.87 -9.23
CA ILE A 206 12.14 -9.97 -8.57
C ILE A 206 11.24 -10.74 -7.58
N ASN A 207 10.63 -11.85 -8.04
CA ASN A 207 9.75 -12.67 -7.20
C ASN A 207 10.50 -13.24 -5.98
N ALA A 208 11.70 -13.76 -6.19
CA ALA A 208 12.51 -14.32 -5.12
C ALA A 208 12.94 -13.25 -4.11
N ALA A 209 13.33 -12.06 -4.58
CA ALA A 209 13.73 -10.94 -3.74
C ALA A 209 12.56 -10.41 -2.91
N LEU A 210 11.37 -10.26 -3.51
CA LEU A 210 10.18 -9.81 -2.80
C LEU A 210 9.68 -10.85 -1.80
N SER A 211 9.77 -12.14 -2.15
CA SER A 211 9.47 -13.23 -1.22
C SER A 211 10.42 -13.20 -0.01
N ALA A 212 11.73 -13.10 -0.23
CA ALA A 212 12.71 -12.98 0.84
C ALA A 212 12.47 -11.73 1.71
N THR A 213 12.10 -10.62 1.08
CA THR A 213 11.75 -9.37 1.78
C THR A 213 10.55 -9.54 2.69
N PHE A 214 9.49 -10.19 2.20
CA PHE A 214 8.31 -10.50 2.99
C PHE A 214 8.65 -11.33 4.22
N LEU A 215 9.46 -12.37 4.06
CA LEU A 215 9.87 -13.23 5.17
C LEU A 215 10.67 -12.48 6.24
N GLU A 216 11.59 -11.61 5.83
CA GLU A 216 12.36 -10.80 6.78
C GLU A 216 11.45 -9.83 7.55
N LEU A 217 10.48 -9.20 6.87
CA LEU A 217 9.50 -8.32 7.53
C LEU A 217 8.55 -9.11 8.46
N ALA A 218 8.21 -10.35 8.10
CA ALA A 218 7.32 -11.23 8.87
C ALA A 218 8.01 -11.92 10.05
N LYS A 219 9.35 -11.89 10.14
CA LYS A 219 10.15 -12.68 11.08
C LYS A 219 9.73 -12.56 12.54
N SER A 220 9.30 -11.37 12.97
CA SER A 220 8.83 -11.13 14.34
C SER A 220 7.44 -11.71 14.64
N ALA A 221 6.64 -11.96 13.60
CA ALA A 221 5.31 -12.55 13.71
C ALA A 221 5.32 -14.08 13.53
N LEU A 222 6.41 -14.61 12.98
CA LEU A 222 6.62 -16.03 12.71
C LEU A 222 7.06 -16.79 13.97
N PRO A 223 6.57 -18.03 14.18
CA PRO A 223 7.13 -18.94 15.19
C PRO A 223 8.63 -19.21 14.94
N SER A 224 9.42 -19.28 16.01
CA SER A 224 10.89 -19.42 15.95
C SER A 224 11.38 -20.75 15.36
N ASP A 225 10.51 -21.74 15.31
CA ASP A 225 10.74 -23.11 14.82
C ASP A 225 10.44 -23.28 13.32
N VAL A 226 9.90 -22.27 12.65
CA VAL A 226 9.58 -22.34 11.22
C VAL A 226 10.75 -21.82 10.38
N ASP A 227 11.45 -22.75 9.71
CA ASP A 227 12.38 -22.41 8.62
C ASP A 227 11.63 -22.35 7.28
N VAL A 228 11.13 -21.15 6.95
CA VAL A 228 10.38 -20.91 5.71
C VAL A 228 11.20 -21.21 4.45
N GLY A 229 12.53 -21.06 4.51
CA GLY A 229 13.40 -21.30 3.36
C GLY A 229 13.49 -22.78 2.95
N LYS A 230 13.12 -23.70 3.85
CA LYS A 230 13.18 -25.15 3.61
C LYS A 230 11.82 -25.85 3.64
N ALA A 231 10.78 -25.18 4.13
CA ALA A 231 9.47 -25.79 4.29
C ALA A 231 8.77 -26.02 2.93
N LYS A 232 8.03 -27.13 2.85
CA LYS A 232 7.28 -27.52 1.65
C LYS A 232 6.00 -26.71 1.53
N LEU A 233 5.51 -26.53 0.30
CA LEU A 233 4.24 -25.84 -0.01
C LEU A 233 3.10 -26.15 0.98
N LEU A 234 2.85 -27.44 1.25
CA LEU A 234 1.78 -27.87 2.15
C LEU A 234 2.02 -27.46 3.62
N GLU A 235 3.26 -27.51 4.10
CA GLU A 235 3.61 -27.12 5.47
C GLU A 235 3.39 -25.64 5.68
N LEU A 236 3.77 -24.87 4.67
CA LEU A 236 3.59 -23.46 4.71
C LEU A 236 2.09 -23.10 4.62
N LEU A 237 1.27 -23.80 3.78
CA LEU A 237 -0.18 -23.56 3.70
C LEU A 237 -0.86 -23.82 5.05
N LYS A 238 -0.40 -24.83 5.78
CA LYS A 238 -0.84 -25.11 7.15
C LYS A 238 -0.45 -23.99 8.11
N LEU A 239 0.77 -23.47 7.99
CA LEU A 239 1.22 -22.34 8.80
C LEU A 239 0.38 -21.08 8.56
N ASP A 240 0.11 -20.74 7.30
CA ASP A 240 -0.77 -19.63 6.96
C ASP A 240 -2.17 -19.81 7.58
N THR A 241 -2.76 -20.99 7.39
CA THR A 241 -4.07 -21.31 7.97
C THR A 241 -4.06 -21.16 9.49
N HIS A 242 -2.98 -21.61 10.14
CA HIS A 242 -2.81 -21.48 11.58
C HIS A 242 -2.70 -20.02 12.02
N LEU A 243 -1.86 -19.22 11.34
CA LEU A 243 -1.68 -17.80 11.61
C LEU A 243 -3.02 -17.06 11.48
N ARG A 244 -3.78 -17.30 10.41
CA ARG A 244 -5.12 -16.70 10.22
C ARG A 244 -6.12 -17.11 11.29
N ARG A 245 -6.18 -18.40 11.64
CA ARG A 245 -7.05 -18.87 12.75
C ARG A 245 -6.67 -18.25 14.09
N SER A 246 -5.40 -17.89 14.28
CA SER A 246 -4.91 -17.17 15.46
C SER A 246 -5.08 -15.64 15.38
N GLY A 247 -5.71 -15.11 14.33
CA GLY A 247 -5.89 -13.68 14.12
C GLY A 247 -4.62 -12.94 13.66
N ARG A 248 -3.57 -13.67 13.27
CA ARG A 248 -2.28 -13.13 12.80
C ARG A 248 -2.23 -13.11 11.26
N ASP A 249 -3.13 -12.37 10.63
CA ASP A 249 -3.08 -12.19 9.18
C ASP A 249 -1.92 -11.25 8.79
N LEU A 250 -1.00 -11.73 7.95
CA LEU A 250 0.19 -10.96 7.55
C LEU A 250 -0.07 -10.04 6.34
N SER A 251 -1.33 -9.92 5.90
CA SER A 251 -1.73 -9.01 4.83
C SER A 251 -1.37 -7.54 5.11
N TYR A 252 -1.17 -7.18 6.39
CA TYR A 252 -0.67 -5.86 6.79
C TYR A 252 0.71 -5.52 6.21
N LEU A 253 1.49 -6.51 5.77
CA LEU A 253 2.79 -6.31 5.14
C LEU A 253 2.70 -5.91 3.66
N MET A 254 1.54 -6.09 3.03
CA MET A 254 1.37 -5.85 1.59
C MET A 254 1.82 -4.47 1.13
N PRO A 255 1.50 -3.35 1.81
CA PRO A 255 1.96 -2.05 1.37
C PRO A 255 3.48 -1.93 1.27
N TYR A 256 4.24 -2.53 2.20
CA TYR A 256 5.70 -2.57 2.13
C TYR A 256 6.18 -3.31 0.88
N ILE A 257 5.58 -4.46 0.59
CA ILE A 257 5.92 -5.26 -0.60
C ILE A 257 5.59 -4.52 -1.88
N MET A 258 4.50 -3.75 -1.92
CA MET A 258 4.13 -2.94 -3.08
C MET A 258 5.18 -1.85 -3.37
N PHE A 259 5.65 -1.13 -2.33
CA PHE A 259 6.73 -0.16 -2.49
C PHE A 259 8.05 -0.84 -2.89
N ALA A 260 8.39 -1.97 -2.27
CA ALA A 260 9.58 -2.75 -2.59
C ALA A 260 9.57 -3.24 -4.05
N ALA A 261 8.44 -3.78 -4.53
CA ALA A 261 8.28 -4.22 -5.91
C ALA A 261 8.46 -3.07 -6.90
N PHE A 262 7.85 -1.93 -6.59
CA PHE A 262 7.98 -0.74 -7.42
C PHE A 262 9.43 -0.22 -7.46
N TYR A 263 10.12 -0.21 -6.31
CA TYR A 263 11.53 0.17 -6.23
C TYR A 263 12.43 -0.76 -7.06
N VAL A 264 12.26 -2.08 -6.95
CA VAL A 264 13.03 -3.05 -7.75
C VAL A 264 12.86 -2.76 -9.25
N ILE A 265 11.63 -2.58 -9.71
CA ILE A 265 11.33 -2.33 -11.12
C ILE A 265 11.88 -0.99 -11.62
N LYS A 266 11.92 0.04 -10.78
CA LYS A 266 12.34 1.38 -11.18
C LYS A 266 13.83 1.65 -11.03
N VAL A 267 14.49 0.94 -10.13
CA VAL A 267 15.85 1.28 -9.70
C VAL A 267 16.83 0.13 -9.90
N LEU A 268 16.39 -1.13 -9.77
CA LEU A 268 17.31 -2.27 -9.70
C LEU A 268 17.28 -3.19 -10.92
N ALA A 269 16.13 -3.34 -11.59
CA ALA A 269 15.90 -4.19 -12.74
C ALA A 269 16.10 -3.45 -14.07
#